data_AF-A0A8T2KUB9-F1
#
_entry.id   AF-A0A8T2KUB9-F1
#
_cell.length_a   1.000
_cell.length_b   1.000
_cell.length_c   1.000
_cell.angle_alpha   90.00
_cell.angle_beta   90.00
_cell.angle_gamma   90.00
#
_symmetry.space_group_name_H-M   'P 1'
#
loop_
_entity.id
_entity.type
_entity.pdbx_description
1 polymer ?
#
loop_
_entity_poly.entity_id
_entity_poly.type
_entity_poly.pdbx_seq_one_letter_code
_entity_poly.pdbx_strand_id
1 'polypeptide(L)'
;MSEELAALQSLKGTTTGEDIFGKVCQTMQDLDLDWSKLASITTDGAPCMVGVSRGLTGRVKREMEERGLTAPLQVHCLIHQQALCCKVLKWDSVMKVVVSCINFIRAKGLKHREFQQFLSELESAYGDVLYYTEVRWLSRGRVLRRFYELLPEINAFLHSKDKTVPELMDPEWKWHLAFLTDVTEMMNSLNLQLQGQGKLICDMYSHIKAFEVKLALPATQNLSAENPGVPFPTEKCVEALEMLKGEFGVRFRELHVNAKEIRLFQNPFVADIDEAQPSYQFELAELQNCDVLKDVFKPNSLIDFYAALPNDTYPNIKKHAMKMSTLFGSTYICEQTFSHMKLLKTPMRSRLTDEHLHQCLRLAVTRMEPDIELLTSQMQAHSSH
;
A
#
# COMPACT_ATOMS: atom_id res chain seq x y z
N MET A 1 11.14 -17.27 -0.91
CA MET A 1 11.52 -15.85 -1.06
C MET A 1 11.50 -15.21 0.31
N SER A 2 12.54 -14.46 0.68
CA SER A 2 12.57 -13.64 1.90
C SER A 2 12.67 -12.16 1.54
N GLU A 3 12.08 -11.32 2.39
CA GLU A 3 12.14 -9.86 2.29
C GLU A 3 12.90 -9.38 3.53
N GLU A 4 14.06 -8.75 3.34
CA GLU A 4 14.94 -8.38 4.44
C GLU A 4 15.36 -6.90 4.36
N LEU A 5 15.49 -6.26 5.52
CA LEU A 5 15.99 -4.90 5.60
C LEU A 5 17.50 -4.89 5.34
N ALA A 6 17.89 -4.43 4.14
CA ALA A 6 19.30 -4.32 3.76
C ALA A 6 20.04 -3.26 4.59
N ALA A 7 19.54 -2.02 4.61
CA ALA A 7 20.17 -0.91 5.32
C ALA A 7 19.18 0.13 5.84
N LEU A 8 19.54 0.80 6.94
CA LEU A 8 18.95 2.06 7.36
C LEU A 8 20.03 3.14 7.32
N GLN A 9 19.93 4.06 6.38
CA GLN A 9 20.94 5.10 6.16
C GLN A 9 20.44 6.46 6.67
N SER A 10 21.25 7.13 7.50
CA SER A 10 20.96 8.49 7.94
C SER A 10 21.50 9.51 6.92
N LEU A 11 20.63 10.43 6.50
CA LEU A 11 20.99 11.59 5.68
C LEU A 11 21.05 12.83 6.58
N LYS A 12 22.26 13.26 6.96
CA LYS A 12 22.47 14.35 7.94
C LYS A 12 22.51 15.75 7.33
N GLY A 13 22.70 15.83 6.01
CA GLY A 13 22.72 17.08 5.25
C GLY A 13 21.45 17.24 4.43
N THR A 14 21.59 17.20 3.11
CA THR A 14 20.48 17.27 2.16
C THR A 14 19.88 15.90 1.85
N THR A 15 18.69 15.92 1.24
CA THR A 15 17.95 14.72 0.80
C THR A 15 17.70 14.77 -0.70
N THR A 16 18.71 15.16 -1.47
CA THR A 16 18.63 15.17 -2.94
C THR A 16 18.75 13.75 -3.50
N GLY A 17 18.37 13.55 -4.76
CA GLY A 17 18.55 12.25 -5.42
C GLY A 17 20.02 11.80 -5.49
N GLU A 18 20.97 12.73 -5.42
CA GLU A 18 22.41 12.43 -5.35
C GLU A 18 22.80 11.86 -3.99
N ASP A 19 22.35 12.49 -2.90
CA ASP A 19 22.64 12.04 -1.54
C ASP A 19 22.09 10.63 -1.31
N ILE A 20 20.86 10.39 -1.79
CA ILE A 20 20.19 9.09 -1.68
C ILE A 20 20.92 8.06 -2.54
N PHE A 21 21.27 8.39 -3.78
CA PHE A 21 22.02 7.50 -4.67
C PHE A 21 23.37 7.11 -4.08
N GLY A 22 24.12 8.07 -3.52
CA GLY A 22 25.39 7.78 -2.84
C GLY A 22 25.24 6.77 -1.70
N LYS A 23 24.15 6.86 -0.93
CA LYS A 23 23.84 5.88 0.13
C LYS A 23 23.41 4.51 -0.39
N VAL A 24 22.74 4.46 -1.54
CA VAL A 24 22.44 3.19 -2.22
C VAL A 24 23.74 2.55 -2.71
N CYS A 25 24.63 3.29 -3.38
CA CYS A 25 25.92 2.76 -3.84
C CYS A 25 26.78 2.25 -2.67
N GLN A 26 26.87 3.03 -1.59
CA GLN A 26 27.55 2.61 -0.37
C GLN A 26 26.95 1.30 0.18
N THR A 27 25.63 1.21 0.29
CA THR A 27 24.96 -0.01 0.78
C THR A 27 25.21 -1.22 -0.13
N MET A 28 25.17 -1.03 -1.45
CA MET A 28 25.47 -2.09 -2.41
C MET A 28 26.91 -2.59 -2.26
N GLN A 29 27.86 -1.69 -2.01
CA GLN A 29 29.25 -2.05 -1.76
C GLN A 29 29.46 -2.73 -0.40
N ASP A 30 28.91 -2.17 0.68
CA ASP A 30 29.07 -2.67 2.05
C ASP A 30 28.50 -4.09 2.21
N LEU A 31 27.46 -4.44 1.44
CA LEU A 31 26.81 -5.74 1.45
C LEU A 31 27.25 -6.67 0.30
N ASP A 32 28.23 -6.25 -0.51
CA ASP A 32 28.72 -6.99 -1.68
C ASP A 32 27.60 -7.44 -2.64
N LEU A 33 26.66 -6.51 -2.91
CA LEU A 33 25.49 -6.77 -3.76
C LEU A 33 25.82 -6.51 -5.22
N ASP A 34 25.43 -7.47 -6.06
CA ASP A 34 25.63 -7.40 -7.51
C ASP A 34 24.53 -6.59 -8.20
N TRP A 35 24.92 -5.50 -8.87
CA TRP A 35 24.05 -4.65 -9.68
C TRP A 35 23.33 -5.42 -10.79
N SER A 36 23.93 -6.51 -11.33
CA SER A 36 23.32 -7.33 -12.37
C SER A 36 22.02 -8.01 -11.91
N LYS A 37 21.83 -8.15 -10.58
CA LYS A 37 20.66 -8.74 -9.95
C LYS A 37 19.58 -7.70 -9.58
N LEU A 38 19.83 -6.40 -9.79
CA LEU A 38 18.84 -5.36 -9.48
C LEU A 38 17.68 -5.39 -10.48
N ALA A 39 16.57 -6.01 -10.06
CA ALA A 39 15.38 -6.17 -10.89
C ALA A 39 14.50 -4.90 -10.97
N SER A 40 14.36 -4.19 -9.85
CA SER A 40 13.44 -3.05 -9.74
C SER A 40 13.78 -2.08 -8.62
N ILE A 41 13.23 -0.87 -8.71
CA ILE A 41 13.25 0.14 -7.67
C ILE A 41 11.83 0.64 -7.41
N THR A 42 11.42 0.59 -6.15
CA THR A 42 10.10 1.08 -5.71
C THR A 42 10.24 2.32 -4.86
N THR A 43 9.53 3.40 -5.22
CA THR A 43 9.61 4.70 -4.50
C THR A 43 8.24 5.29 -4.25
N ASP A 44 8.16 6.28 -3.35
CA ASP A 44 6.93 7.04 -3.04
C ASP A 44 6.62 8.14 -4.06
N GLY A 45 7.38 8.24 -5.16
CA GLY A 45 7.16 9.25 -6.18
C GLY A 45 7.69 10.64 -5.85
N ALA A 46 8.41 10.83 -4.75
CA ALA A 46 8.97 12.14 -4.41
C ALA A 46 9.92 12.65 -5.51
N PRO A 47 9.99 13.97 -5.79
CA PRO A 47 10.84 14.51 -6.86
C PRO A 47 12.33 14.13 -6.75
N CYS A 48 12.86 14.01 -5.53
CA CYS A 48 14.23 13.55 -5.29
C CYS A 48 14.43 12.06 -5.63
N MET A 49 13.37 11.28 -5.69
CA MET A 49 13.39 9.86 -6.02
C MET A 49 13.23 9.62 -7.52
N VAL A 50 12.23 10.22 -8.16
CA VAL A 50 11.80 9.86 -9.54
C VAL A 50 12.33 10.74 -10.67
N GLY A 51 13.05 11.83 -10.36
CA GLY A 51 13.57 12.73 -11.38
C GLY A 51 14.53 12.05 -12.38
N VAL A 52 14.25 12.15 -13.69
CA VAL A 52 15.02 11.48 -14.76
C VAL A 52 16.51 11.83 -14.75
N SER A 53 16.86 13.10 -14.51
CA SER A 53 18.27 13.54 -14.55
C SER A 53 18.91 13.60 -13.16
N ARG A 54 18.15 14.04 -12.15
CA ARG A 54 18.66 14.39 -10.80
C ARG A 54 18.13 13.50 -9.68
N GLY A 55 17.07 12.73 -9.93
CA GLY A 55 16.48 11.83 -8.95
C GLY A 55 17.24 10.52 -8.81
N LEU A 56 16.97 9.79 -7.74
CA LEU A 56 17.55 8.47 -7.47
C LEU A 56 17.38 7.51 -8.66
N THR A 57 16.16 7.32 -9.16
CA THR A 57 15.87 6.33 -10.21
C THR A 57 16.59 6.66 -11.51
N GLY A 58 16.66 7.96 -11.86
CA GLY A 58 17.43 8.44 -13.01
C GLY A 58 18.93 8.18 -12.90
N ARG A 59 19.50 8.35 -11.68
CA ARG A 59 20.91 8.06 -11.41
C ARG A 59 21.21 6.57 -11.43
N VAL A 60 20.36 5.74 -10.81
CA VAL A 60 20.53 4.28 -10.88
C VAL A 60 20.42 3.78 -12.31
N LYS A 61 19.49 4.32 -13.11
CA LYS A 61 19.40 3.97 -14.53
C LYS A 61 20.71 4.25 -15.27
N ARG A 62 21.32 5.42 -15.05
CA ARG A 62 22.61 5.79 -15.64
C ARG A 62 23.74 4.86 -15.20
N GLU A 63 23.81 4.56 -13.90
CA GLU A 63 24.80 3.61 -13.35
C GLU A 63 24.68 2.21 -14.01
N MET A 64 23.45 1.74 -14.21
CA MET A 64 23.20 0.46 -14.88
C MET A 64 23.62 0.52 -16.36
N GLU A 65 23.32 1.61 -17.06
CA GLU A 65 23.75 1.83 -18.45
C GLU A 65 25.28 1.89 -18.59
N GLU A 66 25.98 2.61 -17.71
CA GLU A 66 27.44 2.70 -17.67
C GLU A 66 28.11 1.34 -17.41
N ARG A 67 27.42 0.44 -16.69
CA ARG A 67 27.84 -0.95 -16.46
C ARG A 67 27.43 -1.93 -17.56
N GLY A 68 26.71 -1.47 -18.60
CA GLY A 68 26.19 -2.33 -19.66
C GLY A 68 25.07 -3.28 -19.20
N LEU A 69 24.36 -2.93 -18.13
CA LEU A 69 23.29 -3.73 -17.53
C LEU A 69 21.90 -3.24 -17.95
N THR A 70 20.90 -4.12 -17.87
CA THR A 70 19.51 -3.76 -18.13
C THR A 70 18.96 -2.87 -17.02
N ALA A 71 18.37 -1.73 -17.38
CA ALA A 71 17.78 -0.83 -16.40
C ALA A 71 16.68 -1.53 -15.55
N PRO A 72 16.63 -1.27 -14.23
CA PRO A 72 15.63 -1.86 -13.36
C PRO A 72 14.25 -1.30 -13.65
N LEU A 73 13.22 -2.09 -13.39
CA LEU A 73 11.84 -1.61 -13.47
C LEU A 73 11.62 -0.54 -12.39
N GLN A 74 11.09 0.61 -12.77
CA GLN A 74 10.71 1.65 -11.83
C GLN A 74 9.25 1.43 -11.44
N VAL A 75 8.98 1.35 -10.15
CA VAL A 75 7.64 1.17 -9.61
C VAL A 75 7.34 2.33 -8.67
N HIS A 76 6.28 3.08 -8.96
CA HIS A 76 5.71 3.97 -7.96
C HIS A 76 4.87 3.11 -7.01
N CYS A 77 5.14 3.20 -5.70
CA CYS A 77 4.38 2.56 -4.64
C CYS A 77 2.87 2.63 -4.90
N LEU A 78 2.24 1.46 -5.10
CA LEU A 78 0.84 1.34 -5.51
C LEU A 78 -0.11 1.87 -4.42
N ILE A 79 0.26 1.69 -3.15
CA ILE A 79 -0.49 2.23 -2.00
C ILE A 79 -0.43 3.77 -2.01
N HIS A 80 0.74 4.35 -2.31
CA HIS A 80 0.88 5.80 -2.41
C HIS A 80 0.08 6.37 -3.59
N GLN A 81 0.19 5.75 -4.77
CA GLN A 81 -0.61 6.10 -5.95
C GLN A 81 -2.11 6.05 -5.65
N GLN A 82 -2.58 4.98 -5.00
CA GLN A 82 -3.96 4.84 -4.56
C GLN A 82 -4.40 5.96 -3.62
N ALA A 83 -3.56 6.34 -2.65
CA ALA A 83 -3.84 7.46 -1.75
C ALA A 83 -3.88 8.81 -2.49
N LEU A 84 -3.08 8.98 -3.53
CA LEU A 84 -3.11 10.17 -4.38
C LEU A 84 -4.38 10.23 -5.25
N CYS A 85 -4.90 9.10 -5.76
CA CYS A 85 -6.18 9.04 -6.46
C CYS A 85 -7.31 9.65 -5.61
N CYS A 86 -7.32 9.42 -4.30
CA CYS A 86 -8.36 9.96 -3.40
C CYS A 86 -8.40 11.50 -3.34
N LYS A 87 -7.34 12.20 -3.76
CA LYS A 87 -7.28 13.66 -3.63
C LYS A 87 -8.30 14.40 -4.50
N VAL A 88 -8.87 13.74 -5.51
CA VAL A 88 -9.95 14.31 -6.34
C VAL A 88 -11.32 14.23 -5.67
N LEU A 89 -11.50 13.38 -4.65
CA LEU A 89 -12.73 13.26 -3.86
C LEU A 89 -12.83 14.37 -2.81
N LYS A 90 -12.93 15.63 -3.29
CA LYS A 90 -13.05 16.84 -2.46
C LYS A 90 -14.51 17.18 -2.18
N TRP A 91 -15.08 16.55 -1.15
CA TRP A 91 -16.41 16.91 -0.62
C TRP A 91 -16.26 17.63 0.72
N ASP A 92 -15.68 18.83 0.63
CA ASP A 92 -15.46 19.72 1.78
C ASP A 92 -16.77 20.06 2.50
N SER A 93 -17.89 20.14 1.77
CA SER A 93 -19.23 20.36 2.34
C SER A 93 -19.62 19.27 3.35
N VAL A 94 -19.32 18.00 3.06
CA VAL A 94 -19.57 16.88 3.97
C VAL A 94 -18.52 16.84 5.07
N MET A 95 -17.24 16.87 4.68
CA MET A 95 -16.14 16.70 5.63
C MET A 95 -16.09 17.81 6.69
N LYS A 96 -16.35 19.08 6.34
CA LYS A 96 -16.37 20.18 7.31
C LYS A 96 -17.46 19.99 8.38
N VAL A 97 -18.63 19.52 7.98
CA VAL A 97 -19.74 19.23 8.92
C VAL A 97 -19.38 18.06 9.83
N VAL A 98 -18.90 16.95 9.27
CA VAL A 98 -18.47 15.76 10.04
C VAL A 98 -17.40 16.14 11.07
N VAL A 99 -16.35 16.85 10.63
CA VAL A 99 -15.25 17.28 11.50
C VAL A 99 -15.74 18.28 12.57
N SER A 100 -16.63 19.22 12.22
CA SER A 100 -17.22 20.16 13.18
C SER A 100 -18.04 19.46 14.27
N CYS A 101 -18.80 18.43 13.91
CA CYS A 101 -19.58 17.64 14.84
C CYS A 101 -18.67 16.82 15.77
N ILE A 102 -17.70 16.10 15.22
CA ILE A 102 -16.73 15.31 16.00
C ILE A 102 -15.92 16.21 16.93
N ASN A 103 -15.43 17.35 16.44
CA ASN A 103 -14.68 18.30 17.26
C ASN A 103 -15.54 18.86 18.38
N PHE A 104 -16.83 19.14 18.15
CA PHE A 104 -17.71 19.61 19.21
C PHE A 104 -17.91 18.58 20.33
N ILE A 105 -18.08 17.31 19.97
CA ILE A 105 -18.21 16.19 20.92
C ILE A 105 -16.91 16.02 21.71
N ARG A 106 -15.77 16.04 21.01
CA ARG A 106 -14.45 15.72 21.58
C ARG A 106 -13.70 16.91 22.18
N ALA A 107 -14.17 18.15 21.99
CA ALA A 107 -13.47 19.36 22.43
C ALA A 107 -13.33 19.46 23.96
N LYS A 108 -14.26 18.89 24.73
CA LYS A 108 -14.23 18.93 26.20
C LYS A 108 -14.44 17.54 26.78
N GLY A 109 -13.61 17.16 27.76
CA GLY A 109 -13.67 15.83 28.37
C GLY A 109 -15.00 15.51 29.07
N LEU A 110 -15.73 16.51 29.57
CA LEU A 110 -17.09 16.29 30.08
C LEU A 110 -18.06 15.89 28.95
N LYS A 111 -18.10 16.69 27.86
CA LYS A 111 -18.98 16.41 26.71
C LYS A 111 -18.70 15.04 26.09
N HIS A 112 -17.42 14.69 25.99
CA HIS A 112 -17.03 13.39 25.46
C HIS A 112 -17.56 12.24 26.32
N ARG A 113 -17.40 12.31 27.65
CA ARG A 113 -17.95 11.30 28.57
C ARG A 113 -19.47 11.25 28.55
N GLU A 114 -20.13 12.40 28.50
CA GLU A 114 -21.60 12.47 28.35
C GLU A 114 -22.08 11.81 27.06
N PHE A 115 -21.35 12.00 25.95
CA PHE A 115 -21.67 11.33 24.69
C PHE A 115 -21.48 9.82 24.77
N GLN A 116 -20.39 9.33 25.37
CA GLN A 116 -20.15 7.90 25.55
C GLN A 116 -21.23 7.26 26.44
N GLN A 117 -21.65 7.95 27.50
CA GLN A 117 -22.75 7.51 28.34
C GLN A 117 -24.07 7.48 27.55
N PHE A 118 -24.37 8.53 26.78
CA PHE A 118 -25.55 8.59 25.93
C PHE A 118 -25.61 7.42 24.93
N LEU A 119 -24.48 7.09 24.28
CA LEU A 119 -24.41 5.92 23.38
C LEU A 119 -24.62 4.60 24.11
N SER A 120 -24.10 4.47 25.33
CA SER A 120 -24.30 3.28 26.16
C SER A 120 -25.76 3.11 26.60
N GLU A 121 -26.46 4.20 26.90
CA GLU A 121 -27.87 4.19 27.28
C GLU A 121 -28.79 3.82 26.12
N LEU A 122 -28.38 4.13 24.88
CA LEU A 122 -29.08 3.76 23.66
C LEU A 122 -28.71 2.36 23.12
N GLU A 123 -27.82 1.64 23.81
CA GLU A 123 -27.25 0.36 23.35
C GLU A 123 -26.71 0.45 21.91
N SER A 124 -26.10 1.59 21.57
CA SER A 124 -25.61 1.84 20.21
C SER A 124 -24.46 0.88 19.85
N ALA A 125 -24.34 0.57 18.55
CA ALA A 125 -23.33 -0.35 18.03
C ALA A 125 -21.89 0.08 18.32
N TYR A 126 -21.66 1.36 18.59
CA TYR A 126 -20.36 1.91 18.96
C TYR A 126 -20.44 2.71 20.25
N GLY A 127 -19.39 2.62 21.06
CA GLY A 127 -19.27 3.39 22.30
C GLY A 127 -18.65 4.79 22.14
N ASP A 128 -18.16 5.17 20.95
CA ASP A 128 -17.54 6.48 20.73
C ASP A 128 -17.37 6.83 19.23
N VAL A 129 -17.24 8.12 18.92
CA VAL A 129 -16.80 8.62 17.61
C VAL A 129 -15.27 8.58 17.47
N LEU A 130 -14.79 8.34 16.24
CA LEU A 130 -13.36 8.38 15.95
C LEU A 130 -12.84 9.82 15.80
N TYR A 131 -11.67 10.12 16.37
CA TYR A 131 -11.00 11.40 16.13
C TYR A 131 -10.51 11.47 14.70
N TYR A 132 -10.82 12.56 14.02
CA TYR A 132 -10.32 12.81 12.68
C TYR A 132 -8.92 13.41 12.73
N THR A 133 -8.00 12.82 11.95
CA THR A 133 -6.72 13.46 11.61
C THR A 133 -6.59 13.48 10.09
N GLU A 134 -6.21 14.63 9.54
CA GLU A 134 -6.09 14.82 8.07
C GLU A 134 -5.02 13.93 7.43
N VAL A 135 -4.08 13.41 8.23
CA VAL A 135 -2.82 12.85 7.77
C VAL A 135 -2.99 11.48 7.09
N ARG A 136 -4.09 10.74 7.31
CA ARG A 136 -4.27 9.39 6.76
C ARG A 136 -5.66 9.15 6.17
N TRP A 137 -5.70 8.75 4.90
CA TRP A 137 -6.93 8.38 4.21
C TRP A 137 -7.69 7.23 4.90
N LEU A 138 -6.99 6.18 5.33
CA LEU A 138 -7.61 5.04 6.03
C LEU A 138 -8.37 5.47 7.30
N SER A 139 -7.89 6.49 8.02
CA SER A 139 -8.66 7.03 9.15
C SER A 139 -9.87 7.82 8.69
N ARG A 140 -9.81 8.52 7.55
CA ARG A 140 -10.95 9.27 7.01
C ARG A 140 -12.13 8.36 6.72
N GLY A 141 -11.92 7.24 6.01
CA GLY A 141 -13.04 6.34 5.70
C GLY A 141 -13.64 5.67 6.94
N ARG A 142 -12.81 5.28 7.93
CA ARG A 142 -13.32 4.76 9.21
C ARG A 142 -14.11 5.80 10.01
N VAL A 143 -13.66 7.06 10.00
CA VAL A 143 -14.38 8.17 10.63
C VAL A 143 -15.73 8.37 9.96
N LEU A 144 -15.79 8.39 8.63
CA LEU A 144 -17.03 8.56 7.87
C LEU A 144 -18.03 7.42 8.13
N ARG A 145 -17.58 6.17 8.04
CA ARG A 145 -18.40 4.98 8.33
C ARG A 145 -19.03 5.06 9.73
N ARG A 146 -18.22 5.34 10.75
CA ARG A 146 -18.72 5.46 12.12
C ARG A 146 -19.62 6.66 12.32
N PHE A 147 -19.32 7.80 11.70
CA PHE A 147 -20.16 8.99 11.78
C PHE A 147 -21.53 8.74 11.14
N TYR A 148 -21.56 8.07 9.99
CA TYR A 148 -22.78 7.73 9.29
C TYR A 148 -23.64 6.75 10.09
N GLU A 149 -23.04 5.72 10.70
CA GLU A 149 -23.76 4.74 11.53
C GLU A 149 -24.31 5.33 12.83
N LEU A 150 -23.63 6.33 13.38
CA LEU A 150 -24.08 7.07 14.58
C LEU A 150 -24.84 8.34 14.23
N LEU A 151 -25.25 8.56 12.98
CA LEU A 151 -25.84 9.82 12.54
C LEU A 151 -27.08 10.21 13.37
N PRO A 152 -28.03 9.30 13.66
CA PRO A 152 -29.18 9.61 14.52
C PRO A 152 -28.78 10.02 15.94
N GLU A 153 -27.87 9.27 16.58
CA GLU A 153 -27.41 9.52 17.94
C GLU A 153 -26.60 10.80 18.04
N ILE A 154 -25.74 11.07 17.06
CA ILE A 154 -24.98 12.32 16.96
C ILE A 154 -25.94 13.50 16.86
N ASN A 155 -26.94 13.43 15.97
CA ASN A 155 -27.91 14.50 15.81
C ASN A 155 -28.71 14.75 17.11
N ALA A 156 -29.22 13.69 17.74
CA ALA A 156 -29.95 13.78 19.00
C ALA A 156 -29.09 14.37 20.13
N PHE A 157 -27.84 13.92 20.26
CA PHE A 157 -26.91 14.43 21.27
C PHE A 157 -26.59 15.91 21.04
N LEU A 158 -26.33 16.34 19.80
CA LEU A 158 -26.06 17.74 19.50
C LEU A 158 -27.26 18.64 19.85
N HIS A 159 -28.48 18.21 19.53
CA HIS A 159 -29.70 18.90 19.95
C HIS A 159 -29.83 19.01 21.47
N SER A 160 -29.50 17.95 22.23
CA SER A 160 -29.51 17.98 23.71
C SER A 160 -28.49 18.98 24.31
N LYS A 161 -27.53 19.45 23.50
CA LYS A 161 -26.49 20.42 23.88
C LYS A 161 -26.70 21.78 23.20
N ASP A 162 -27.94 22.07 22.80
CA ASP A 162 -28.36 23.32 22.13
C ASP A 162 -27.55 23.64 20.85
N LYS A 163 -27.04 22.61 20.18
CA LYS A 163 -26.32 22.73 18.89
C LYS A 163 -27.15 22.11 17.77
N THR A 164 -27.73 22.98 16.95
CA THR A 164 -28.41 22.55 15.71
C THR A 164 -27.42 22.51 14.55
N VAL A 165 -27.46 21.42 13.78
CA VAL A 165 -26.68 21.26 12.54
C VAL A 165 -27.64 20.87 11.41
N PRO A 166 -28.17 21.85 10.66
CA PRO A 166 -29.23 21.62 9.66
C PRO A 166 -28.88 20.54 8.62
N GLU A 167 -27.60 20.43 8.27
CA GLU A 167 -27.10 19.46 7.30
C GLU A 167 -27.38 18.00 7.71
N LEU A 168 -27.42 17.70 9.02
CA LEU A 168 -27.73 16.35 9.51
C LEU A 168 -29.20 15.96 9.28
N MET A 169 -30.06 16.92 8.90
CA MET A 169 -31.45 16.69 8.54
C MET A 169 -31.72 16.85 7.04
N ASP A 170 -30.80 17.46 6.29
CA ASP A 170 -30.90 17.66 4.84
C ASP A 170 -30.77 16.31 4.08
N PRO A 171 -31.81 15.87 3.36
CA PRO A 171 -31.76 14.64 2.59
C PRO A 171 -30.69 14.62 1.48
N GLU A 172 -30.39 15.77 0.84
CA GLU A 172 -29.33 15.82 -0.18
C GLU A 172 -27.95 15.66 0.48
N TRP A 173 -27.70 16.34 1.59
CA TRP A 173 -26.47 16.18 2.35
C TRP A 173 -26.27 14.75 2.86
N LYS A 174 -27.33 14.07 3.33
CA LYS A 174 -27.28 12.65 3.73
C LYS A 174 -26.87 11.74 2.58
N TRP A 175 -27.38 11.97 1.38
CA TRP A 175 -26.93 11.25 0.19
C TRP A 175 -25.45 11.44 -0.09
N HIS A 176 -24.94 12.68 0.05
CA HIS A 176 -23.51 12.94 -0.09
C HIS A 176 -22.68 12.29 1.04
N LEU A 177 -23.18 12.24 2.28
CA LEU A 177 -22.51 11.51 3.35
C LEU A 177 -22.43 10.01 3.04
N ALA A 178 -23.54 9.41 2.60
CA ALA A 178 -23.62 7.99 2.26
C ALA A 178 -22.67 7.63 1.10
N PHE A 179 -22.76 8.36 -0.02
CA PHE A 179 -21.87 8.14 -1.17
C PHE A 179 -20.40 8.25 -0.77
N LEU A 180 -20.03 9.30 -0.02
CA LEU A 180 -18.63 9.49 0.36
C LEU A 180 -18.16 8.35 1.27
N THR A 181 -19.01 7.94 2.20
CA THR A 181 -18.73 6.81 3.10
C THR A 181 -18.43 5.55 2.30
N ASP A 182 -19.31 5.17 1.37
CA ASP A 182 -19.18 3.96 0.58
C ASP A 182 -17.96 4.00 -0.36
N VAL A 183 -17.71 5.13 -1.06
CA VAL A 183 -16.51 5.28 -1.90
C VAL A 183 -15.24 5.20 -1.05
N THR A 184 -15.24 5.81 0.14
CA THR A 184 -14.09 5.72 1.03
C THR A 184 -13.85 4.31 1.56
N GLU A 185 -14.92 3.55 1.78
CA GLU A 185 -14.85 2.15 2.19
C GLU A 185 -14.30 1.27 1.08
N MET A 186 -14.76 1.45 -0.16
CA MET A 186 -14.18 0.76 -1.33
C MET A 186 -12.68 1.02 -1.45
N MET A 187 -12.25 2.29 -1.30
CA MET A 187 -10.83 2.64 -1.33
C MET A 187 -10.04 2.04 -0.16
N ASN A 188 -10.63 1.98 1.04
CA ASN A 188 -10.01 1.34 2.19
C ASN A 188 -9.83 -0.17 1.96
N SER A 189 -10.84 -0.82 1.39
CA SER A 189 -10.77 -2.24 1.04
C SER A 189 -9.65 -2.51 0.04
N LEU A 190 -9.51 -1.69 -1.02
CA LEU A 190 -8.39 -1.82 -1.95
C LEU A 190 -7.06 -1.62 -1.23
N ASN A 191 -6.94 -0.58 -0.40
CA ASN A 191 -5.72 -0.27 0.32
C ASN A 191 -5.28 -1.45 1.22
N LEU A 192 -6.21 -2.09 1.94
CA LEU A 192 -5.95 -3.29 2.74
C LEU A 192 -5.51 -4.49 1.89
N GLN A 193 -6.07 -4.65 0.69
CA GLN A 193 -5.67 -5.72 -0.24
C GLN A 193 -4.25 -5.53 -0.79
N LEU A 194 -3.82 -4.28 -0.93
CA LEU A 194 -2.47 -3.89 -1.37
C LEU A 194 -1.43 -3.89 -0.24
N GLN A 195 -1.88 -3.92 1.02
CA GLN A 195 -1.02 -4.00 2.19
C GLN A 195 -0.68 -5.46 2.56
N GLY A 196 0.37 -5.60 3.37
CA GLY A 196 0.82 -6.88 3.87
C GLY A 196 2.14 -7.30 3.25
N GLN A 197 2.74 -8.30 3.88
CA GLN A 197 4.01 -8.89 3.44
C GLN A 197 3.78 -9.98 2.39
N GLY A 198 4.77 -10.23 1.53
CA GLY A 198 4.71 -11.30 0.53
C GLY A 198 3.67 -11.12 -0.57
N LYS A 199 3.19 -9.88 -0.80
CA LYS A 199 2.25 -9.56 -1.88
C LYS A 199 2.99 -9.49 -3.21
N LEU A 200 2.64 -10.37 -4.15
CA LEU A 200 3.20 -10.33 -5.49
C LEU A 200 2.54 -9.23 -6.31
N ILE A 201 3.30 -8.66 -7.26
CA ILE A 201 2.83 -7.60 -8.13
C ILE A 201 1.58 -7.99 -8.93
N CYS A 202 1.44 -9.28 -9.30
CA CYS A 202 0.27 -9.80 -10.02
C CYS A 202 -1.00 -9.82 -9.17
N ASP A 203 -0.87 -10.10 -7.87
CA ASP A 203 -2.00 -10.08 -6.94
C ASP A 203 -2.48 -8.64 -6.75
N MET A 204 -1.52 -7.72 -6.54
CA MET A 204 -1.79 -6.30 -6.41
C MET A 204 -2.44 -5.73 -7.69
N TYR A 205 -1.93 -6.12 -8.86
CA TYR A 205 -2.51 -5.74 -10.14
C TYR A 205 -3.94 -6.25 -10.30
N SER A 206 -4.20 -7.50 -9.93
CA SER A 206 -5.54 -8.08 -9.97
C SER A 206 -6.53 -7.31 -9.09
N HIS A 207 -6.12 -6.91 -7.89
CA HIS A 207 -6.93 -6.06 -7.02
C HIS A 207 -7.21 -4.67 -7.61
N ILE A 208 -6.20 -4.04 -8.23
CA ILE A 208 -6.36 -2.74 -8.90
C ILE A 208 -7.33 -2.87 -10.09
N LYS A 209 -7.16 -3.89 -10.95
CA LYS A 209 -8.05 -4.13 -12.09
C LYS A 209 -9.48 -4.38 -11.64
N ALA A 210 -9.69 -5.19 -10.60
CA ALA A 210 -11.01 -5.42 -10.04
C ALA A 210 -11.63 -4.12 -9.51
N PHE A 211 -10.84 -3.26 -8.88
CA PHE A 211 -11.30 -1.97 -8.40
C PHE A 211 -11.70 -1.02 -9.52
N GLU A 212 -10.91 -0.92 -10.58
CA GLU A 212 -11.24 -0.11 -11.77
C GLU A 212 -12.55 -0.56 -12.43
N VAL A 213 -12.79 -1.87 -12.49
CA VAL A 213 -14.07 -2.42 -12.98
C VAL A 213 -15.21 -2.04 -12.05
N LYS A 214 -15.02 -2.14 -10.72
CA LYS A 214 -16.03 -1.73 -9.73
C LYS A 214 -16.40 -0.25 -9.84
N LEU A 215 -15.44 0.63 -10.12
CA LEU A 215 -15.71 2.06 -10.36
C LEU A 215 -16.56 2.31 -11.60
N ALA A 216 -16.53 1.41 -12.59
CA ALA A 216 -17.32 1.51 -13.81
C ALA A 216 -18.71 0.88 -13.71
N LEU A 217 -19.02 0.16 -12.62
CA LEU A 217 -20.37 -0.34 -12.36
C LEU A 217 -21.30 0.81 -12.00
N PRO A 218 -22.61 0.73 -12.32
CA PRO A 218 -23.56 1.78 -12.00
C PRO A 218 -23.49 2.13 -10.51
N ALA A 219 -23.28 3.42 -10.21
CA ALA A 219 -23.11 3.94 -8.85
C ALA A 219 -24.17 3.42 -7.87
N THR A 220 -25.39 3.15 -8.36
CA THR A 220 -26.54 2.71 -7.57
C THR A 220 -26.57 1.24 -7.17
N GLN A 221 -25.70 0.37 -7.72
CA GLN A 221 -25.67 -1.06 -7.34
C GLN A 221 -24.82 -1.36 -6.09
N ASN A 222 -23.88 -0.48 -5.77
CA ASN A 222 -22.90 -0.66 -4.68
C ASN A 222 -23.10 0.31 -3.50
N LEU A 223 -24.02 1.26 -3.61
CA LEU A 223 -24.28 2.30 -2.60
C LEU A 223 -25.56 1.96 -1.82
N SER A 224 -25.58 2.29 -0.53
CA SER A 224 -26.62 1.82 0.40
C SER A 224 -28.06 1.96 -0.13
N ALA A 225 -28.91 0.96 0.17
CA ALA A 225 -30.33 0.91 -0.17
C ALA A 225 -31.20 1.90 0.64
N GLU A 226 -30.59 2.88 1.31
CA GLU A 226 -31.36 3.91 1.99
C GLU A 226 -32.10 4.76 0.97
N ASN A 227 -33.36 5.02 1.28
CA ASN A 227 -34.25 5.87 0.51
C ASN A 227 -34.54 7.11 1.37
N PRO A 228 -33.59 8.07 1.53
CA PRO A 228 -33.99 9.42 1.90
C PRO A 228 -35.08 9.80 0.92
N GLY A 229 -36.19 10.40 1.34
CA GLY A 229 -37.38 10.64 0.50
C GLY A 229 -37.18 11.54 -0.74
N VAL A 230 -35.94 11.68 -1.24
CA VAL A 230 -35.47 12.37 -2.44
C VAL A 230 -34.64 11.43 -3.34
N PRO A 231 -34.70 11.61 -4.68
CA PRO A 231 -33.89 10.85 -5.63
C PRO A 231 -32.38 11.01 -5.40
N PHE A 232 -31.63 9.96 -5.73
CA PHE A 232 -30.17 9.94 -5.69
C PHE A 232 -29.55 11.06 -6.56
N PRO A 233 -28.63 11.89 -6.03
CA PRO A 233 -27.98 12.99 -6.77
C PRO A 233 -26.95 12.43 -7.77
N THR A 234 -27.46 11.89 -8.87
CA THR A 234 -26.70 11.07 -9.83
C THR A 234 -25.55 11.86 -10.46
N GLU A 235 -25.77 13.11 -10.86
CA GLU A 235 -24.78 13.89 -11.60
C GLU A 235 -23.48 14.11 -10.82
N LYS A 236 -23.54 14.65 -9.60
CA LYS A 236 -22.36 14.91 -8.75
C LYS A 236 -21.61 13.62 -8.38
N CYS A 237 -22.35 12.54 -8.13
CA CYS A 237 -21.78 11.24 -7.77
C CYS A 237 -21.04 10.60 -8.96
N VAL A 238 -21.65 10.65 -10.15
CA VAL A 238 -21.03 10.15 -11.39
C VAL A 238 -19.80 10.97 -11.75
N GLU A 239 -19.85 12.29 -11.64
CA GLU A 239 -18.69 13.16 -11.86
C GLU A 239 -17.51 12.79 -10.95
N ALA A 240 -17.78 12.57 -9.66
CA ALA A 240 -16.76 12.16 -8.69
C ALA A 240 -16.13 10.79 -9.04
N LEU A 241 -16.93 9.82 -9.47
CA LEU A 241 -16.44 8.50 -9.89
C LEU A 241 -15.62 8.57 -11.19
N GLU A 242 -16.04 9.35 -12.17
CA GLU A 242 -15.29 9.53 -13.42
C GLU A 242 -13.96 10.28 -13.18
N MET A 243 -13.93 11.29 -12.30
CA MET A 243 -12.67 11.91 -11.87
C MET A 243 -11.73 10.89 -11.20
N LEU A 244 -12.26 10.06 -10.30
CA LEU A 244 -11.47 9.03 -9.62
C LEU A 244 -10.93 8.00 -10.61
N LYS A 245 -11.76 7.52 -11.52
CA LYS A 245 -11.38 6.60 -12.60
C LYS A 245 -10.31 7.19 -13.52
N GLY A 246 -10.42 8.48 -13.85
CA GLY A 246 -9.39 9.23 -14.58
C GLY A 246 -8.04 9.23 -13.86
N GLU A 247 -8.04 9.50 -12.55
CA GLU A 247 -6.81 9.42 -11.74
C GLU A 247 -6.22 8.00 -11.72
N PHE A 248 -7.04 6.96 -11.58
CA PHE A 248 -6.55 5.57 -11.66
C PHE A 248 -5.88 5.28 -13.01
N GLY A 249 -6.52 5.64 -14.12
CA GLY A 249 -5.97 5.42 -15.46
C GLY A 249 -4.65 6.18 -15.72
N VAL A 250 -4.46 7.35 -15.11
CA VAL A 250 -3.19 8.08 -15.18
C VAL A 250 -2.13 7.45 -14.28
N ARG A 251 -2.48 7.16 -13.02
CA ARG A 251 -1.52 6.76 -11.98
C ARG A 251 -1.05 5.32 -12.10
N PHE A 252 -1.91 4.42 -12.55
CA PHE A 252 -1.58 3.01 -12.75
C PHE A 252 -1.20 2.68 -14.20
N ARG A 253 -0.99 3.70 -15.04
CA ARG A 253 -0.61 3.54 -16.45
C ARG A 253 0.58 2.60 -16.65
N GLU A 254 1.65 2.79 -15.90
CA GLU A 254 2.86 1.95 -16.01
C GLU A 254 2.57 0.48 -15.71
N LEU A 255 1.66 0.21 -14.77
CA LEU A 255 1.24 -1.13 -14.43
C LEU A 255 0.42 -1.76 -15.56
N HIS A 256 -0.42 -0.98 -16.24
CA HIS A 256 -1.14 -1.43 -17.44
C HIS A 256 -0.23 -1.67 -18.65
N VAL A 257 0.81 -0.86 -18.83
CA VAL A 257 1.81 -1.10 -19.89
C VAL A 257 2.50 -2.45 -19.69
N ASN A 258 2.74 -2.85 -18.44
CA ASN A 258 3.36 -4.13 -18.10
C ASN A 258 2.34 -5.27 -17.89
N ALA A 259 1.06 -5.08 -18.24
CA ALA A 259 -0.01 -6.05 -17.96
C ALA A 259 0.27 -7.45 -18.55
N LYS A 260 0.84 -7.51 -19.75
CA LYS A 260 1.17 -8.77 -20.44
C LYS A 260 2.23 -9.56 -19.69
N GLU A 261 3.30 -8.88 -19.29
CA GLU A 261 4.40 -9.46 -18.52
C GLU A 261 3.96 -9.93 -17.12
N ILE A 262 3.07 -9.15 -16.47
CA ILE A 262 2.44 -9.52 -15.20
C ILE A 262 1.54 -10.74 -15.38
N ARG A 263 0.75 -10.80 -16.46
CA ARG A 263 -0.15 -11.92 -16.75
C ARG A 263 0.61 -13.20 -17.07
N LEU A 264 1.71 -13.10 -17.82
CA LEU A 264 2.60 -14.23 -18.12
C LEU A 264 3.21 -14.81 -16.83
N PHE A 265 3.61 -13.94 -15.90
CA PHE A 265 4.06 -14.39 -14.57
C PHE A 265 2.90 -14.97 -13.73
N GLN A 266 1.71 -14.37 -13.78
CA GLN A 266 0.57 -14.84 -13.00
C GLN A 266 0.11 -16.22 -13.44
N ASN A 267 0.06 -16.47 -14.75
CA ASN A 267 -0.36 -17.75 -15.31
C ASN A 267 0.25 -17.94 -16.70
N PRO A 268 1.39 -18.66 -16.82
CA PRO A 268 2.05 -18.88 -18.10
C PRO A 268 1.27 -19.86 -18.99
N PHE A 269 0.32 -20.63 -18.45
CA PHE A 269 -0.48 -21.60 -19.19
C PHE A 269 -1.59 -21.00 -20.04
N VAL A 270 -1.95 -19.73 -19.78
CA VAL A 270 -2.99 -18.98 -20.51
C VAL A 270 -2.44 -17.70 -21.12
N ALA A 271 -1.12 -17.54 -21.12
CA ALA A 271 -0.44 -16.43 -21.75
C ALA A 271 -0.46 -16.63 -23.27
N ASP A 272 -0.66 -15.55 -24.01
CA ASP A 272 -0.59 -15.57 -25.46
C ASP A 272 0.88 -15.67 -25.89
N ILE A 273 1.23 -16.77 -26.59
CA ILE A 273 2.59 -17.03 -27.05
C ILE A 273 3.01 -15.99 -28.10
N ASP A 274 2.10 -15.59 -28.98
CA ASP A 274 2.41 -14.68 -30.08
C ASP A 274 2.67 -13.25 -29.57
N GLU A 275 2.08 -12.89 -28.43
CA GLU A 275 2.32 -11.60 -27.78
C GLU A 275 3.49 -11.60 -26.79
N ALA A 276 4.07 -12.76 -26.46
CA ALA A 276 5.21 -12.87 -25.56
C ALA A 276 6.53 -12.46 -26.24
N GLN A 277 7.56 -12.13 -25.45
CA GLN A 277 8.88 -11.89 -26.03
C GLN A 277 9.39 -13.12 -26.79
N PRO A 278 10.07 -12.95 -27.95
CA PRO A 278 10.57 -14.08 -28.75
C PRO A 278 11.43 -15.09 -27.98
N SER A 279 12.19 -14.62 -26.99
CA SER A 279 13.00 -15.47 -26.10
C SER A 279 12.20 -16.41 -25.22
N TYR A 280 10.90 -16.14 -25.01
CA TYR A 280 10.01 -16.94 -24.17
C TYR A 280 9.18 -17.93 -24.99
N GLN A 281 8.97 -17.68 -26.28
CA GLN A 281 7.93 -18.35 -27.06
C GLN A 281 8.08 -19.88 -27.12
N PHE A 282 9.28 -20.38 -27.39
CA PHE A 282 9.54 -21.83 -27.41
C PHE A 282 9.39 -22.45 -26.02
N GLU A 283 9.94 -21.81 -24.98
CA GLU A 283 9.80 -22.27 -23.58
C GLU A 283 8.32 -22.29 -23.14
N LEU A 284 7.54 -21.29 -23.52
CA LEU A 284 6.10 -21.24 -23.27
C LEU A 284 5.38 -22.36 -24.02
N ALA A 285 5.69 -22.59 -25.30
CA ALA A 285 5.06 -23.65 -26.08
C ALA A 285 5.27 -25.03 -25.43
N GLU A 286 6.49 -25.31 -24.96
CA GLU A 286 6.80 -26.54 -24.22
C GLU A 286 6.07 -26.60 -22.87
N LEU A 287 6.12 -25.51 -22.09
CA LEU A 287 5.49 -25.43 -20.78
C LEU A 287 3.97 -25.61 -20.87
N GLN A 288 3.31 -24.92 -21.81
CA GLN A 288 1.86 -24.97 -22.03
C GLN A 288 1.35 -26.36 -22.47
N ASN A 289 2.23 -27.18 -23.06
CA ASN A 289 1.90 -28.54 -23.48
C ASN A 289 2.39 -29.63 -22.52
N CYS A 290 2.93 -29.26 -21.35
CA CYS A 290 3.37 -30.20 -20.33
C CYS A 290 2.31 -30.39 -19.24
N ASP A 291 1.59 -31.52 -19.29
CA ASP A 291 0.50 -31.79 -18.33
C ASP A 291 1.01 -31.99 -16.90
N VAL A 292 2.21 -32.56 -16.73
CA VAL A 292 2.86 -32.67 -15.41
C VAL A 292 3.04 -31.30 -14.77
N LEU A 293 3.47 -30.30 -15.54
CA LEU A 293 3.64 -28.93 -15.04
C LEU A 293 2.30 -28.25 -14.75
N LYS A 294 1.24 -28.52 -15.53
CA LYS A 294 -0.11 -28.02 -15.24
C LYS A 294 -0.65 -28.55 -13.92
N ASP A 295 -0.46 -29.83 -13.66
CA ASP A 295 -0.96 -30.51 -12.46
C ASP A 295 -0.30 -29.98 -11.19
N VAL A 296 1.00 -29.66 -11.25
CA VAL A 296 1.73 -29.07 -10.13
C VAL A 296 1.58 -27.54 -10.02
N PHE A 297 1.06 -26.85 -11.03
CA PHE A 297 0.91 -25.38 -10.98
C PHE A 297 -0.14 -24.91 -9.96
N LYS A 298 -1.36 -25.46 -10.01
CA LYS A 298 -2.47 -25.03 -9.14
C LYS A 298 -2.29 -25.32 -7.64
N PRO A 299 -1.76 -26.49 -7.21
CA PRO A 299 -1.64 -26.78 -5.78
C PRO A 299 -0.47 -26.04 -5.11
N ASN A 300 0.52 -25.58 -5.86
CA ASN A 300 1.71 -24.91 -5.32
C ASN A 300 1.56 -23.39 -5.32
N SER A 301 2.36 -22.72 -4.49
CA SER A 301 2.51 -21.28 -4.61
C SER A 301 3.20 -20.93 -5.93
N LEU A 302 2.93 -19.73 -6.46
CA LEU A 302 3.53 -19.29 -7.73
C LEU A 302 5.06 -19.31 -7.67
N ILE A 303 5.63 -18.95 -6.51
CA ILE A 303 7.07 -18.93 -6.29
C ILE A 303 7.66 -20.33 -6.28
N ASP A 304 7.01 -21.28 -5.59
CA ASP A 304 7.49 -22.66 -5.51
C ASP A 304 7.41 -23.36 -6.86
N PHE A 305 6.34 -23.09 -7.63
CA PHE A 305 6.20 -23.58 -9.00
C PHE A 305 7.39 -23.13 -9.87
N TYR A 306 7.67 -21.82 -9.92
CA TYR A 306 8.77 -21.30 -10.73
C TYR A 306 10.15 -21.74 -10.21
N ALA A 307 10.31 -21.90 -8.90
CA ALA A 307 11.55 -22.41 -8.32
C ALA A 307 11.83 -23.86 -8.75
N ALA A 308 10.78 -24.68 -8.89
CA ALA A 308 10.87 -26.08 -9.29
C ALA A 308 11.09 -26.29 -10.80
N LEU A 309 10.90 -25.26 -11.65
CA LEU A 309 11.12 -25.41 -13.10
C LEU A 309 12.58 -25.80 -13.43
N PRO A 310 12.81 -26.79 -14.31
CA PRO A 310 14.15 -27.11 -14.82
C PRO A 310 14.80 -25.91 -15.51
N ASN A 311 16.01 -25.55 -15.08
CA ASN A 311 16.70 -24.36 -15.59
C ASN A 311 17.33 -24.58 -16.97
N ASP A 312 17.61 -25.82 -17.32
CA ASP A 312 18.06 -26.26 -18.64
C ASP A 312 16.96 -26.17 -19.70
N THR A 313 15.70 -26.39 -19.32
CA THR A 313 14.54 -26.29 -20.23
C THR A 313 13.90 -24.90 -20.24
N TYR A 314 13.76 -24.25 -19.08
CA TYR A 314 13.01 -22.98 -18.95
C TYR A 314 13.85 -21.81 -18.39
N PRO A 315 15.08 -21.56 -18.87
CA PRO A 315 15.95 -20.53 -18.30
C PRO A 315 15.36 -19.12 -18.41
N ASN A 316 14.70 -18.78 -19.52
CA ASN A 316 14.19 -17.43 -19.73
C ASN A 316 12.91 -17.18 -18.91
N ILE A 317 11.99 -18.16 -18.87
CA ILE A 317 10.78 -18.10 -18.04
C ILE A 317 11.15 -18.04 -16.56
N LYS A 318 12.12 -18.83 -16.11
CA LYS A 318 12.57 -18.81 -14.71
C LYS A 318 13.21 -17.46 -14.35
N LYS A 319 14.05 -16.90 -15.23
CA LYS A 319 14.64 -15.56 -15.05
C LYS A 319 13.58 -14.46 -15.00
N HIS A 320 12.58 -14.53 -15.88
CA HIS A 320 11.45 -13.61 -15.86
C HIS A 320 10.64 -13.70 -14.57
N ALA A 321 10.32 -14.92 -14.15
CA ALA A 321 9.58 -15.17 -12.91
C ALA A 321 10.35 -14.66 -11.69
N MET A 322 11.67 -14.87 -11.63
CA MET A 322 12.51 -14.29 -10.58
C MET A 322 12.38 -12.77 -10.55
N LYS A 323 12.53 -12.10 -11.69
CA LYS A 323 12.39 -10.63 -11.78
C LYS A 323 11.02 -10.17 -11.26
N MET A 324 9.94 -10.77 -11.75
CA MET A 324 8.58 -10.42 -11.36
C MET A 324 8.26 -10.68 -9.89
N SER A 325 8.79 -11.79 -9.37
CA SER A 325 8.61 -12.18 -7.98
C SER A 325 9.27 -11.20 -7.00
N THR A 326 10.38 -10.57 -7.40
CA THR A 326 11.12 -9.60 -6.59
C THR A 326 10.59 -8.16 -6.68
N LEU A 327 9.55 -7.91 -7.48
CA LEU A 327 8.98 -6.57 -7.62
C LEU A 327 8.20 -6.16 -6.37
N PHE A 328 8.66 -5.11 -5.70
CA PHE A 328 7.92 -4.52 -4.59
C PHE A 328 6.82 -3.59 -5.13
N GLY A 329 5.56 -4.01 -5.01
CA GLY A 329 4.43 -3.13 -5.36
C GLY A 329 4.13 -2.06 -4.31
N SER A 330 4.69 -2.15 -3.11
CA SER A 330 4.48 -1.15 -2.05
C SER A 330 5.71 -0.92 -1.19
N THR A 331 5.69 0.21 -0.48
CA THR A 331 6.64 0.56 0.59
C THR A 331 6.18 0.07 1.96
N TYR A 332 5.23 -0.88 2.03
CA TYR A 332 4.63 -1.34 3.29
C TYR A 332 5.68 -1.80 4.31
N ILE A 333 6.68 -2.58 3.88
CA ILE A 333 7.74 -3.08 4.76
C ILE A 333 8.60 -1.93 5.30
N CYS A 334 8.89 -0.92 4.47
CA CYS A 334 9.59 0.29 4.90
C CYS A 334 8.76 1.05 5.95
N GLU A 335 7.45 1.20 5.74
CA GLU A 335 6.52 1.87 6.67
C GLU A 335 6.37 1.11 8.00
N GLN A 336 6.33 -0.22 7.96
CA GLN A 336 6.37 -1.08 9.14
C GLN A 336 7.69 -0.89 9.91
N THR A 337 8.82 -0.89 9.20
CA THR A 337 10.15 -0.65 9.79
C THR A 337 10.20 0.71 10.50
N PHE A 338 9.66 1.77 9.89
CA PHE A 338 9.57 3.08 10.55
C PHE A 338 8.63 3.08 11.76
N SER A 339 7.59 2.24 11.75
CA SER A 339 6.71 2.08 12.91
C SER A 339 7.44 1.40 14.08
N HIS A 340 8.24 0.36 13.81
CA HIS A 340 9.14 -0.23 14.82
C HIS A 340 10.19 0.78 15.32
N MET A 341 10.71 1.63 14.43
CA MET A 341 11.66 2.67 14.83
C MET A 341 11.05 3.63 15.85
N LYS A 342 9.78 3.99 15.73
CA LYS A 342 9.09 4.86 16.70
C LYS A 342 9.00 4.22 18.09
N LEU A 343 8.85 2.90 18.17
CA LEU A 343 8.86 2.16 19.43
C LEU A 343 10.27 2.06 20.03
N LEU A 344 11.29 1.92 19.18
CA LEU A 344 12.69 1.85 19.60
C LEU A 344 13.25 3.21 20.04
N LYS A 345 12.85 4.29 19.38
CA LYS A 345 13.21 5.68 19.74
C LYS A 345 12.32 6.19 20.86
N THR A 346 12.60 5.75 22.09
CA THR A 346 11.94 6.29 23.28
C THR A 346 12.71 7.50 23.83
N PRO A 347 12.03 8.45 24.52
CA PRO A 347 12.70 9.57 25.18
C PRO A 347 13.78 9.16 26.20
N MET A 348 13.71 7.92 26.71
CA MET A 348 14.66 7.37 27.68
C MET A 348 15.96 6.85 27.05
N ARG A 349 16.04 6.72 25.72
CA ARG A 349 17.21 6.20 24.99
C ARG A 349 18.05 7.32 24.37
N SER A 350 18.55 8.23 25.21
CA SER A 350 19.31 9.41 24.77
C SER A 350 20.70 9.13 24.17
N ARG A 351 21.22 7.90 24.30
CA ARG A 351 22.54 7.49 23.79
C ARG A 351 22.48 6.57 22.55
N LEU A 352 21.30 6.40 21.94
CA LEU A 352 21.14 5.53 20.78
C LEU A 352 21.83 6.14 19.56
N THR A 353 22.90 5.49 19.07
CA THR A 353 23.58 5.89 17.84
C THR A 353 22.83 5.35 16.61
N ASP A 354 23.16 5.89 15.43
CA ASP A 354 22.61 5.41 14.15
C ASP A 354 22.86 3.90 13.95
N GLU A 355 24.06 3.43 14.31
CA GLU A 355 24.45 2.02 14.21
C GLU A 355 23.62 1.12 15.15
N HIS A 356 23.50 1.49 16.43
CA HIS A 356 22.68 0.73 17.37
C HIS A 356 21.21 0.65 16.91
N LEU A 357 20.68 1.77 16.38
CA LEU A 357 19.33 1.80 15.85
C LEU A 357 19.18 0.88 14.64
N HIS A 358 20.13 0.92 13.70
CA HIS A 358 20.15 0.07 12.53
C HIS A 358 20.13 -1.41 12.91
N GLN A 359 21.00 -1.83 13.83
CA GLN A 359 21.06 -3.20 14.34
C GLN A 359 19.76 -3.63 15.04
N CYS A 360 19.22 -2.79 15.93
CA CYS A 360 17.96 -3.08 16.60
C CYS A 360 16.80 -3.24 15.61
N LEU A 361 16.77 -2.42 14.56
CA LEU A 361 15.73 -2.51 13.54
C LEU A 361 15.86 -3.75 12.68
N ARG A 362 17.08 -4.10 12.26
CA ARG A 362 17.32 -5.36 11.53
C ARG A 362 16.80 -6.56 12.32
N LEU A 363 17.14 -6.64 13.62
CA LEU A 363 16.62 -7.69 14.49
C LEU A 363 15.10 -7.64 14.66
N ALA A 364 14.51 -6.45 14.70
CA ALA A 364 13.06 -6.31 14.90
C ALA A 364 12.23 -6.67 13.66
N VAL A 365 12.81 -6.60 12.45
CA VAL A 365 12.05 -6.83 11.20
C VAL A 365 12.52 -8.04 10.40
N THR A 366 13.64 -8.66 10.75
CA THR A 366 14.14 -9.85 10.06
C THR A 366 13.26 -11.06 10.31
N ARG A 367 13.11 -11.91 9.30
CA ARG A 367 12.52 -13.24 9.46
C ARG A 367 13.56 -14.33 9.63
N MET A 368 14.85 -13.97 9.55
CA MET A 368 15.94 -14.92 9.75
C MET A 368 16.03 -15.25 11.24
N GLU A 369 15.97 -16.53 11.56
CA GLU A 369 16.24 -17.00 12.93
C GLU A 369 17.76 -17.03 13.14
N PRO A 370 18.28 -16.28 14.12
CA PRO A 370 19.70 -16.34 14.44
C PRO A 370 20.01 -17.71 15.09
N ASP A 371 21.09 -18.34 14.64
CA ASP A 371 21.60 -19.55 15.28
C ASP A 371 22.30 -19.17 16.61
N ILE A 372 21.49 -19.11 17.67
CA ILE A 372 21.95 -18.71 19.00
C ILE A 372 22.98 -19.70 19.55
N GLU A 373 22.87 -20.99 19.24
CA GLU A 373 23.81 -22.01 19.70
C GLU A 373 25.18 -21.78 19.07
N LEU A 374 25.23 -21.54 17.75
CA LEU A 374 26.46 -21.19 17.06
C LEU A 374 27.06 -19.89 17.62
N LEU A 375 26.26 -18.84 17.78
CA LEU A 375 26.72 -17.55 18.29
C LEU A 375 27.29 -17.67 19.71
N THR A 376 26.59 -18.39 20.60
CA THR A 376 27.03 -18.59 21.98
C THR A 376 28.29 -19.46 22.06
N SER A 377 28.44 -20.47 21.19
CA SER A 377 29.65 -21.29 21.13
C SER A 377 30.91 -20.51 20.73
N GLN A 378 30.74 -19.40 20.00
CA GLN A 378 31.81 -18.50 19.57
C GLN A 378 32.14 -17.43 20.61
N MET A 379 31.32 -17.26 21.65
CA MET A 379 31.57 -16.30 22.71
C MET A 379 32.46 -16.91 23.80
N GLN A 380 33.56 -16.24 24.11
CA GLN A 380 34.45 -16.63 25.19
C GLN A 380 33.74 -16.39 26.53
N ALA A 381 33.49 -17.45 27.29
CA ALA A 381 32.87 -17.33 28.61
C ALA A 381 33.77 -16.49 29.53
N HIS A 382 33.29 -15.33 29.96
CA HIS A 382 33.93 -14.59 31.04
C HIS A 382 33.71 -15.37 32.34
N SER A 383 34.70 -16.13 32.76
CA SER A 383 34.74 -16.67 34.12
C SER A 383 34.82 -15.50 35.09
N SER A 384 33.73 -15.28 35.83
CA SER A 384 33.71 -14.38 36.99
C SER A 384 34.77 -14.83 37.99
N HIS A 385 35.68 -13.93 38.36
CA HIS A 385 36.69 -14.14 39.40
C HIS A 385 36.09 -14.22 40.79
#